data_AF-A0A1L5J6H3-F1
#
_entry.id   AF-A0A1L5J6H3-F1
#
_cell.length_a   1.000
_cell.length_b   1.000
_cell.length_c   1.000
_cell.angle_alpha   90.00
_cell.angle_beta   90.00
_cell.angle_gamma   90.00
#
_symmetry.space_group_name_H-M   'P 1'
#
loop_
_entity.id
_entity.type
_entity.pdbx_description
1 polymer ?
#
loop_
_entity_poly.entity_id
_entity_poly.type
_entity_poly.pdbx_seq_one_letter_code
_entity_poly.pdbx_strand_id
1 'polypeptide(L)'
;ETGHILMVDYSNIDDLSVTDIGAARFLHDGGWDSSKRYFLTAANQSDKIAVVDSKERKLVALPDVTKTPHPGRGANLSDPDFGPVWVTSALGNANVTFLGTDPAGHADKAWKTVRVLQGMGGGSLFIKTHPN
;
A
#
# COMPACT_ATOMS: atom_id res chain seq x y z
N GLU A 1 8.01 -13.25 -9.56
CA GLU A 1 7.18 -12.13 -10.05
C GLU A 1 8.03 -11.13 -10.84
N THR A 2 7.52 -10.54 -11.93
CA THR A 2 8.22 -9.54 -12.76
C THR A 2 8.22 -8.14 -12.14
N GLY A 3 7.31 -7.87 -11.21
CA GLY A 3 7.16 -6.57 -10.55
C GLY A 3 6.28 -5.57 -11.30
N HIS A 4 5.29 -6.08 -12.03
CA HIS A 4 4.32 -5.31 -12.79
C HIS A 4 2.94 -5.38 -12.15
N ILE A 5 2.21 -4.26 -12.17
CA ILE A 5 0.80 -4.17 -11.77
C ILE A 5 -0.01 -3.98 -13.06
N LEU A 6 -0.93 -4.91 -13.32
CA LEU A 6 -1.78 -4.85 -14.52
C LEU A 6 -3.15 -4.27 -14.14
N MET A 7 -3.51 -3.17 -14.78
CA MET A 7 -4.88 -2.65 -14.74
C MET A 7 -5.61 -3.13 -15.99
N VAL A 8 -6.48 -4.10 -15.82
CA VAL A 8 -7.23 -4.73 -16.91
C VAL A 8 -8.61 -4.11 -17.00
N ASP A 9 -8.92 -3.51 -18.15
CA ASP A 9 -10.25 -3.04 -18.48
C ASP A 9 -11.07 -4.22 -19.03
N TYR A 10 -12.09 -4.60 -18.29
CA TYR A 10 -12.97 -5.72 -18.61
C TYR A 10 -14.31 -5.29 -19.23
N SER A 11 -14.43 -4.04 -19.69
CA SER A 11 -15.63 -3.55 -20.37
C SER A 11 -15.88 -4.21 -21.73
N ASN A 12 -14.81 -4.69 -22.39
CA ASN A 12 -14.85 -5.53 -23.57
C ASN A 12 -13.84 -6.67 -23.40
N ILE A 13 -14.33 -7.89 -23.19
CA ILE A 13 -13.47 -9.06 -22.96
C ILE A 13 -12.91 -9.67 -24.26
N ASP A 14 -13.48 -9.31 -25.41
CA ASP A 14 -13.00 -9.73 -26.72
C ASP A 14 -11.81 -8.85 -27.17
N ASP A 15 -11.83 -7.56 -26.81
CA ASP A 15 -10.75 -6.59 -27.07
C ASP A 15 -10.23 -5.96 -25.76
N LEU A 16 -9.49 -6.75 -24.98
CA LEU A 16 -8.97 -6.31 -23.69
C LEU A 16 -7.98 -5.13 -23.81
N SER A 17 -8.23 -4.09 -23.03
CA SER A 17 -7.27 -3.00 -22.80
C SER A 17 -6.56 -3.21 -21.47
N VAL A 18 -5.23 -3.20 -21.49
CA VAL A 18 -4.40 -3.40 -20.29
C VAL A 18 -3.42 -2.24 -20.15
N THR A 19 -3.43 -1.58 -19.00
CA THR A 19 -2.33 -0.69 -18.59
C THR A 19 -1.33 -1.50 -17.79
N ASP A 20 -0.12 -1.65 -18.30
CA ASP A 20 0.99 -2.31 -17.63
C ASP A 20 1.85 -1.28 -16.88
N ILE A 21 1.89 -1.37 -15.55
CA ILE A 21 2.59 -0.45 -14.67
C ILE A 21 3.78 -1.16 -14.04
N GLY A 22 4.99 -0.77 -14.42
CA GLY A 22 6.21 -1.19 -13.72
C GLY A 22 6.23 -0.63 -12.29
N ALA A 23 6.47 -1.49 -11.30
CA ALA A 23 6.53 -1.13 -9.89
C ALA A 23 7.85 -1.61 -9.26
N ALA A 24 7.82 -2.72 -8.51
CA ALA A 24 9.00 -3.34 -7.91
C ALA A 24 8.85 -4.85 -7.94
N ARG A 25 9.95 -5.60 -8.00
CA ARG A 25 9.91 -7.07 -7.97
C ARG A 25 9.35 -7.57 -6.63
N PHE A 26 8.80 -8.78 -6.65
CA PHE A 26 8.22 -9.45 -5.48
C PHE A 26 6.98 -8.74 -4.91
N LEU A 27 6.14 -8.19 -5.80
CA LEU A 27 4.77 -7.79 -5.43
C LEU A 27 4.03 -9.00 -4.87
N HIS A 28 3.26 -8.79 -3.81
CA HIS A 28 2.57 -9.87 -3.12
C HIS A 28 1.12 -9.47 -2.78
N ASP A 29 0.91 -8.79 -1.66
CA ASP A 29 -0.40 -8.45 -1.11
C ASP A 29 -0.55 -6.95 -0.86
N GLY A 30 -1.79 -6.48 -0.89
CA GLY A 30 -2.10 -5.06 -0.83
C GLY A 30 -3.59 -4.78 -0.71
N GLY A 31 -3.92 -3.50 -0.55
CA GLY A 31 -5.30 -3.06 -0.48
C GLY A 31 -5.48 -1.61 -0.83
N TRP A 32 -6.75 -1.23 -0.91
CA TRP A 32 -7.16 0.13 -1.19
C TRP A 32 -7.02 1.01 0.04
N ASP A 33 -6.65 2.26 -0.19
CA ASP A 33 -6.81 3.34 0.78
C ASP A 33 -8.29 3.52 1.18
N SER A 34 -8.56 4.40 2.14
CA SER A 34 -9.92 4.67 2.61
C SER A 34 -10.83 5.25 1.52
N SER A 35 -10.28 6.04 0.58
CA SER A 35 -11.04 6.64 -0.52
C SER A 35 -11.32 5.69 -1.69
N LYS A 36 -10.72 4.49 -1.71
CA LYS A 36 -10.80 3.52 -2.81
C LYS A 36 -10.24 4.04 -4.14
N ARG A 37 -9.31 4.98 -4.09
CA ARG A 37 -8.61 5.51 -5.27
C ARG A 37 -7.21 4.96 -5.42
N TYR A 38 -6.49 4.80 -4.32
CA TYR A 38 -5.09 4.40 -4.36
C TYR A 38 -4.95 2.95 -3.93
N PHE A 39 -4.29 2.15 -4.77
CA PHE A 39 -3.95 0.77 -4.45
C PHE A 39 -2.53 0.74 -3.88
N LEU A 40 -2.39 0.28 -2.64
CA LEU A 40 -1.12 0.12 -1.95
C LEU A 40 -0.79 -1.37 -1.86
N THR A 41 0.37 -1.78 -2.37
CA THR A 41 0.78 -3.18 -2.36
C THR A 41 2.23 -3.36 -1.95
N ALA A 42 2.51 -4.41 -1.18
CA ALA A 42 3.83 -4.75 -0.70
C ALA A 42 4.66 -5.43 -1.79
N ALA A 43 5.83 -4.86 -2.06
CA ALA A 43 6.92 -5.53 -2.75
C ALA A 43 7.85 -6.13 -1.69
N ASN A 44 7.46 -7.27 -1.12
CA ASN A 44 7.89 -7.70 0.21
C ASN A 44 9.40 -7.97 0.33
N GLN A 45 10.01 -8.69 -0.61
CA GLN A 45 11.46 -8.93 -0.63
C GLN A 45 12.27 -7.74 -1.16
N SER A 46 11.58 -6.69 -1.62
CA SER A 46 12.19 -5.42 -2.01
C SER A 46 12.05 -4.34 -0.93
N ASP A 47 11.46 -4.66 0.22
CA ASP A 47 11.23 -3.75 1.35
C ASP A 47 10.53 -2.43 0.94
N LYS A 48 9.56 -2.52 0.01
CA LYS A 48 8.87 -1.36 -0.57
C LYS A 48 7.35 -1.51 -0.54
N ILE A 49 6.64 -0.37 -0.56
CA ILE A 49 5.21 -0.29 -0.85
C ILE A 49 5.03 0.42 -2.19
N ALA A 50 4.41 -0.22 -3.18
CA ALA A 50 4.01 0.42 -4.42
C ALA A 50 2.63 1.06 -4.24
N VAL A 51 2.49 2.31 -4.68
CA VAL A 51 1.23 3.07 -4.63
C VAL A 51 0.81 3.42 -6.05
N VAL A 52 -0.35 2.92 -6.47
CA VAL A 52 -0.94 3.18 -7.78
C VAL A 52 -2.20 4.03 -7.63
N ASP A 53 -2.30 5.11 -8.39
CA ASP A 53 -3.55 5.87 -8.56
C ASP A 53 -4.40 5.16 -9.61
N SER A 54 -5.51 4.54 -9.20
CA SER A 54 -6.37 3.79 -10.11
C SER A 54 -7.17 4.67 -11.06
N LYS A 55 -7.37 5.94 -10.69
CA LYS A 55 -8.07 6.91 -11.54
C LYS A 55 -7.18 7.34 -12.70
N GLU A 56 -5.93 7.68 -12.39
CA GLU A 56 -4.95 8.15 -13.37
C GLU A 56 -4.13 7.01 -14.00
N ARG A 57 -4.36 5.77 -13.57
CA ARG A 57 -3.71 4.54 -14.03
C ARG A 57 -2.18 4.61 -14.03
N LYS A 58 -1.58 5.11 -12.94
CA LYS A 58 -0.13 5.29 -12.83
C LYS A 58 0.42 5.00 -11.43
N LEU A 59 1.68 4.58 -11.38
CA LEU A 59 2.47 4.54 -10.14
C LEU A 59 2.70 5.98 -9.66
N VAL A 60 2.32 6.29 -8.42
CA VAL A 60 2.50 7.61 -7.81
C VAL A 60 3.59 7.65 -6.75
N ALA A 61 3.91 6.50 -6.15
CA ALA A 61 4.99 6.42 -5.17
C ALA A 61 5.50 4.98 -5.00
N LEU A 62 6.74 4.87 -4.50
CA LEU A 62 7.39 3.61 -4.16
C LEU A 62 8.25 3.76 -2.88
N PRO A 63 7.66 4.15 -1.72
CA PRO A 63 8.41 4.35 -0.49
C PRO A 63 9.03 3.05 0.04
N ASP A 64 10.22 3.20 0.64
CA ASP A 64 10.87 2.16 1.41
C ASP A 64 10.19 1.96 2.77
N VAL A 65 10.20 0.72 3.24
CA VAL A 65 9.80 0.33 4.60
C VAL A 65 10.87 -0.57 5.19
N THR A 66 10.87 -0.79 6.51
CA THR A 66 12.05 -1.36 7.19
C THR A 66 12.43 -2.77 6.71
N LYS A 67 11.51 -3.73 6.73
CA LYS A 67 11.77 -5.10 6.27
C LYS A 67 10.50 -5.92 6.10
N THR A 68 10.35 -6.59 4.96
CA THR A 68 9.32 -7.60 4.64
C THR A 68 7.92 -7.21 5.13
N PRO A 69 7.33 -6.12 4.59
CA PRO A 69 5.95 -5.76 4.88
C PRO A 69 5.01 -6.90 4.48
N HIS A 70 4.00 -7.16 5.32
CA HIS A 70 2.98 -8.19 5.05
C HIS A 70 1.59 -7.69 5.51
N PRO A 71 0.93 -6.85 4.70
CA PRO A 71 -0.30 -6.17 5.10
C PRO A 71 -1.57 -7.03 5.11
N GLY A 72 -1.61 -8.12 4.36
CA GLY A 72 -2.85 -8.60 3.78
C GLY A 72 -3.48 -7.52 2.90
N ARG A 73 -4.66 -7.00 3.29
CA ARG A 73 -5.26 -5.80 2.66
C ARG A 73 -4.87 -4.48 3.34
N GLY A 74 -4.11 -4.57 4.44
CA GLY A 74 -3.82 -3.47 5.33
C GLY A 74 -5.03 -2.98 6.12
N ALA A 75 -4.79 -1.92 6.89
CA ALA A 75 -5.76 -1.27 7.75
C ALA A 75 -5.77 0.24 7.49
N ASN A 76 -6.94 0.84 7.26
CA ASN A 76 -7.08 2.27 7.06
C ASN A 76 -7.54 2.94 8.35
N LEU A 77 -6.87 4.02 8.78
CA LEU A 77 -7.18 4.77 9.99
C LEU A 77 -7.24 6.26 9.69
N SER A 78 -7.97 7.02 10.52
CA SER A 78 -7.78 8.46 10.64
C SER A 78 -6.86 8.69 11.82
N ASP A 79 -5.57 8.92 11.55
CA ASP A 79 -4.58 9.24 12.58
C ASP A 79 -4.81 10.69 13.07
N PRO A 80 -4.89 10.95 14.40
CA PRO A 80 -5.13 12.29 14.93
C PRO A 80 -4.09 13.34 14.52
N ASP A 81 -2.84 12.92 14.28
CA ASP A 81 -1.73 13.83 13.97
C ASP A 81 -1.45 13.92 12.47
N PHE A 82 -1.76 12.85 11.73
CA PHE A 82 -1.33 12.68 10.34
C PHE A 82 -2.47 12.55 9.33
N GLY A 83 -3.72 12.55 9.78
CA GLY A 83 -4.88 12.40 8.91
C GLY A 83 -5.03 10.96 8.39
N PRO A 84 -5.60 10.76 7.18
CA PRO A 84 -5.80 9.43 6.62
C PRO A 84 -4.48 8.68 6.39
N VAL A 85 -4.41 7.47 6.94
CA VAL A 85 -3.25 6.58 6.83
C VAL A 85 -3.68 5.15 6.47
N TRP A 86 -2.79 4.45 5.77
CA TRP A 86 -2.86 3.01 5.54
C TRP A 86 -1.71 2.33 6.28
N VAL A 87 -2.01 1.23 6.97
CA VAL A 87 -1.09 0.59 7.91
C VAL A 87 -0.79 -0.83 7.47
N THR A 88 0.48 -1.21 7.58
CA THR A 88 0.99 -2.56 7.37
C THR A 88 1.79 -3.04 8.58
N SER A 89 1.71 -4.32 8.89
CA SER A 89 2.65 -4.99 9.79
C SER A 89 3.79 -5.64 8.99
N ALA A 90 4.75 -6.24 9.68
CA ALA A 90 5.89 -6.89 9.05
C ALA A 90 6.03 -8.35 9.47
N LEU A 91 6.44 -9.19 8.53
CA LEU A 91 6.85 -10.56 8.80
C LEU A 91 8.26 -10.58 9.40
N GLY A 92 9.14 -9.71 8.91
CA GLY A 92 10.58 -9.74 9.22
C GLY A 92 10.99 -9.02 10.52
N ASN A 93 10.09 -8.29 11.17
CA ASN A 93 10.34 -7.54 12.40
C ASN A 93 9.01 -7.17 13.11
N ALA A 94 9.10 -6.50 14.26
CA ALA A 94 7.93 -6.10 15.04
C ALA A 94 7.27 -4.78 14.60
N ASN A 95 7.72 -4.15 13.51
CA ASN A 95 7.23 -2.84 13.13
C ASN A 95 5.78 -2.89 12.62
N VAL A 96 5.01 -1.88 13.02
CA VAL A 96 3.72 -1.52 12.45
C VAL A 96 3.89 -0.14 11.82
N THR A 97 3.85 -0.09 10.49
CA THR A 97 4.21 1.08 9.69
C THR A 97 2.97 1.76 9.14
N PHE A 98 2.88 3.06 9.38
CA PHE A 98 1.77 3.91 8.96
C PHE A 98 2.22 4.76 7.77
N LEU A 99 1.50 4.69 6.67
CA LEU A 99 1.74 5.46 5.45
C LEU A 99 0.63 6.50 5.26
N GLY A 100 0.96 7.77 5.04
CA GLY A 100 -0.03 8.79 4.70
C GLY A 100 -0.67 8.56 3.34
N THR A 101 -1.99 8.72 3.21
CA THR A 101 -2.73 8.41 1.97
C THR A 101 -3.57 9.54 1.41
N ASP A 102 -3.45 10.76 1.94
CA ASP A 102 -4.24 11.91 1.51
C ASP A 102 -3.38 13.01 0.86
N PRO A 103 -3.11 12.93 -0.45
CA PRO A 103 -2.35 13.97 -1.16
C PRO A 103 -3.10 15.29 -1.33
N ALA A 104 -4.41 15.37 -1.05
CA ALA A 104 -5.19 16.59 -1.21
C ALA A 104 -5.21 17.42 0.08
N GLY A 105 -5.50 16.79 1.23
CA GLY A 105 -5.54 17.46 2.53
C GLY A 105 -4.22 17.43 3.30
N HIS A 106 -3.35 16.45 3.04
CA HIS A 106 -2.12 16.19 3.80
C HIS A 106 -0.92 15.92 2.86
N ALA A 107 -0.75 16.78 1.85
CA ALA A 107 0.22 16.60 0.76
C ALA A 107 1.67 16.39 1.23
N ASP A 108 2.08 17.02 2.33
CA ASP A 108 3.43 16.87 2.88
C ASP A 108 3.68 15.49 3.51
N LYS A 109 2.61 14.77 3.87
CA LYS A 109 2.62 13.43 4.48
C LYS A 109 2.31 12.30 3.49
N ALA A 110 1.64 12.61 2.38
CA ALA A 110 1.20 11.62 1.41
C ALA A 110 2.37 10.75 0.92
N TRP A 111 2.15 9.44 0.92
CA TRP A 111 3.08 8.41 0.44
C TRP A 111 4.39 8.29 1.21
N LYS A 112 4.43 8.83 2.43
CA LYS A 112 5.57 8.71 3.34
C LYS A 112 5.19 7.88 4.55
N THR A 113 6.18 7.21 5.13
CA THR A 113 6.05 6.67 6.48
C THR A 113 5.95 7.82 7.48
N VAL A 114 4.80 7.92 8.15
CA VAL A 114 4.51 9.00 9.11
C VAL A 114 4.66 8.56 10.56
N ARG A 115 4.48 7.26 10.82
CA ARG A 115 4.59 6.66 12.16
C ARG A 115 5.07 5.21 12.05
N VAL A 116 5.91 4.80 12.98
CA VAL A 116 6.28 3.40 13.18
C VAL A 116 6.06 3.06 14.65
N LEU A 117 5.25 2.04 14.91
CA LEU A 117 5.02 1.48 16.25
C LEU A 117 5.62 0.10 16.36
N GLN A 118 5.82 -0.37 17.59
CA GLN A 118 6.21 -1.75 17.86
C GLN A 118 4.97 -2.59 18.18
N GLY A 119 4.76 -3.63 17.40
CA GLY A 119 3.81 -4.70 17.68
C GLY A 119 4.40 -5.75 18.63
N MET A 120 3.82 -6.95 18.63
CA MET A 120 4.19 -8.01 19.58
C MET A 120 5.52 -8.72 19.24
N GLY A 121 6.05 -8.55 18.03
CA GLY A 121 7.20 -9.29 17.53
C GLY A 121 7.17 -9.44 16.00
N GLY A 122 8.19 -10.09 15.45
CA GLY A 122 8.18 -10.55 14.06
C GLY A 122 7.16 -11.67 13.82
N GLY A 123 6.91 -11.98 12.55
CA GLY A 123 5.95 -13.02 12.15
C GLY A 123 4.51 -12.54 11.96
N SER A 124 4.26 -11.23 11.97
CA SER A 124 2.91 -10.71 11.72
C SER A 124 2.51 -10.89 10.27
N LEU A 125 1.30 -11.42 10.05
CA LEU A 125 0.75 -11.68 8.72
C LEU A 125 -0.38 -10.72 8.33
N PHE A 126 -1.10 -10.19 9.32
CA PHE A 126 -2.29 -9.40 9.08
C PHE A 126 -2.40 -8.27 10.09
N ILE A 127 -2.93 -7.16 9.62
CA ILE A 127 -3.38 -6.04 10.45
C ILE A 127 -4.83 -5.72 10.10
N LYS A 128 -5.61 -5.32 11.11
CA LYS A 128 -7.02 -4.98 10.93
C LYS A 128 -7.46 -3.81 11.78
N THR A 129 -8.49 -3.15 11.25
CA THR A 129 -9.27 -2.10 11.89
C THR A 129 -10.64 -2.04 11.20
N HIS A 130 -11.55 -1.27 11.77
CA HIS A 130 -12.84 -0.94 11.22
C HIS A 130 -13.16 0.54 11.52
N PRO A 131 -13.96 1.24 10.70
CA PRO A 131 -14.35 2.63 10.98
C PRO A 131 -15.15 2.85 12.29
N ASN A 132 -15.63 1.77 12.92
CA ASN A 132 -16.42 1.77 14.15
C ASN A 132 -15.73 0.90 15.20
#